data_AF-A0A1C0B9U4-F1
#
_entry.id   AF-A0A1C0B9U4-F1
#
_cell.length_a   1.000
_cell.length_b   1.000
_cell.length_c   1.000
_cell.angle_alpha   90.00
_cell.angle_beta   90.00
_cell.angle_gamma   90.00
#
_symmetry.space_group_name_H-M   'P 1'
#
loop_
_entity.id
_entity.type
_entity.pdbx_description
1 polymer ?
#
loop_
_entity_poly.entity_id
_entity_poly.type
_entity_poly.pdbx_seq_one_letter_code
_entity_poly.pdbx_strand_id
1 'polypeptide(L)'
;MIFLEKGKQVYPFEDGKQTFGANIHTLLSHGFFMKKGLMGEFAKEKIQSIIKYHEELLKKELTKEENKNQRDEEKEIYDKEHKSQFWQIQSIIGDDYLKQVIKNHLIEIEKIVLGNDKAKEEEIKRLEAQIEQLRK
;
A
#
# COMPACT_ATOMS: atom_id res chain seq x y z
N MET A 1 29.76 31.34 9.46
CA MET A 1 30.05 31.15 8.02
C MET A 1 30.47 29.70 7.84
N ILE A 2 29.81 28.93 6.96
CA ILE A 2 30.08 27.49 6.76
C ILE A 2 31.14 27.35 5.66
N PHE A 3 32.26 26.70 5.96
CA PHE A 3 33.26 26.32 4.97
C PHE A 3 33.20 24.81 4.73
N LEU A 4 32.79 24.44 3.52
CA LEU A 4 32.88 23.07 3.03
C LEU A 4 34.08 22.99 2.09
N GLU A 5 35.00 22.09 2.37
CA GLU A 5 36.11 21.77 1.47
C GLU A 5 35.86 20.37 0.91
N LYS A 6 35.68 20.28 -0.42
CA LYS A 6 35.41 19.00 -1.14
C LYS A 6 34.25 18.19 -0.54
N GLY A 7 33.18 18.86 -0.13
CA GLY A 7 31.98 18.23 0.44
C GLY A 7 32.15 17.71 1.86
N LYS A 8 33.30 17.91 2.50
CA LYS A 8 33.51 17.59 3.92
C LYS A 8 33.48 18.87 4.75
N GLN A 9 32.78 18.79 5.88
CA GLN A 9 32.73 19.86 6.87
C GLN A 9 34.06 19.89 7.63
N VAL A 10 34.77 21.02 7.53
CA VAL A 10 36.13 21.15 8.10
C VAL A 10 36.12 21.64 9.55
N TYR A 11 34.99 22.21 10.01
CA TYR A 11 34.79 22.67 11.40
C TYR A 11 33.50 22.09 12.00
N PRO A 12 33.56 21.21 13.03
CA PRO A 12 32.37 20.70 13.71
C PRO A 12 31.66 21.81 14.51
N PHE A 13 30.33 21.74 14.61
CA PHE A 13 29.55 22.63 15.50
C PHE A 13 29.58 22.12 16.94
N GLU A 14 29.27 23.01 17.89
CA GLU A 14 28.78 22.62 19.22
C GLU A 14 27.61 21.62 19.09
N ASP A 15 27.59 20.64 19.99
CA ASP A 15 26.60 19.56 19.99
C ASP A 15 25.16 20.10 19.88
N GLY A 16 24.42 19.62 18.88
CA GLY A 16 23.00 19.94 18.67
C GLY A 16 22.69 20.96 17.55
N LYS A 17 23.66 21.59 16.90
CA LYS A 17 23.42 22.52 15.78
C LYS A 17 23.53 21.79 14.42
N GLN A 18 22.40 21.35 13.84
CA GLN A 18 22.36 20.83 12.47
C GLN A 18 22.40 21.98 11.45
N THR A 19 23.27 21.88 10.44
CA THR A 19 23.35 22.85 9.34
C THR A 19 22.25 22.63 8.32
N PHE A 20 21.97 23.65 7.49
CA PHE A 20 21.08 23.50 6.34
C PHE A 20 21.45 22.28 5.47
N GLY A 21 22.74 22.04 5.22
CA GLY A 21 23.21 20.87 4.48
C GLY A 21 22.95 19.53 5.19
N ALA A 22 23.13 19.47 6.52
CA ALA A 22 22.82 18.29 7.31
C ALA A 22 21.30 18.01 7.34
N ASN A 23 20.47 19.05 7.44
CA ASN A 23 19.02 18.94 7.35
C ASN A 23 18.57 18.39 6.00
N ILE A 24 19.17 18.84 4.90
CA ILE A 24 18.90 18.31 3.56
C ILE A 24 19.34 16.85 3.43
N HIS A 25 20.49 16.45 3.98
CA HIS A 25 20.92 15.05 3.98
C HIS A 25 19.97 14.15 4.78
N THR A 26 19.50 14.60 5.95
CA THR A 26 18.51 13.89 6.76
C THR A 26 17.14 13.86 6.08
N LEU A 27 16.69 14.96 5.46
CA LEU A 27 15.45 15.02 4.68
C LEU A 27 15.48 14.09 3.47
N LEU A 28 16.55 14.11 2.67
CA LEU A 28 16.72 13.18 1.54
C LEU A 28 16.82 11.74 2.04
N SER A 29 17.60 11.48 3.09
CA SER A 29 17.76 10.13 3.64
C SER A 29 16.43 9.60 4.18
N HIS A 30 15.64 10.39 4.91
CA HIS A 30 14.28 10.01 5.29
C HIS A 30 13.33 9.89 4.08
N GLY A 31 13.56 10.67 3.01
CA GLY A 31 12.78 10.60 1.78
C GLY A 31 13.01 9.32 0.97
N PHE A 32 14.20 8.72 1.03
CA PHE A 32 14.54 7.49 0.29
C PHE A 32 14.61 6.23 1.17
N PHE A 33 14.89 6.38 2.46
CA PHE A 33 15.06 5.31 3.42
C PHE A 33 14.05 5.44 4.56
N MET A 34 13.19 4.43 4.73
CA MET A 34 12.36 4.25 5.92
C MET A 34 13.13 3.62 7.05
N LYS A 35 12.57 3.72 8.27
CA LYS A 35 13.03 2.99 9.46
C LYS A 35 13.24 1.48 9.23
N LYS A 36 12.60 0.90 8.20
CA LYS A 36 12.68 -0.53 7.84
C LYS A 36 13.38 -0.83 6.50
N GLY A 37 14.01 0.13 5.84
CA GLY A 37 14.72 -0.10 4.56
C GLY A 37 14.36 0.90 3.46
N LEU A 38 14.69 0.57 2.21
CA LEU A 38 14.43 1.44 1.06
C LEU A 38 12.92 1.58 0.79
N MET A 39 12.46 2.80 0.49
CA MET A 39 11.05 3.08 0.19
C MET A 39 10.49 2.22 -0.95
N GLY A 40 11.29 2.01 -2.00
CA GLY A 40 10.89 1.20 -3.16
C GLY A 40 10.74 -0.28 -2.82
N GLU A 41 11.62 -0.81 -1.97
CA GLU A 41 11.52 -2.19 -1.50
C GLU A 41 10.29 -2.38 -0.62
N PHE A 42 10.02 -1.44 0.28
CA PHE A 42 8.79 -1.45 1.08
C PHE A 42 7.53 -1.37 0.20
N ALA A 43 7.49 -0.47 -0.78
CA ALA A 43 6.35 -0.35 -1.69
C ALA A 43 6.13 -1.67 -2.47
N LYS A 44 7.21 -2.28 -2.96
CA LYS A 44 7.20 -3.59 -3.61
C LYS A 44 6.63 -4.66 -2.69
N GLU A 45 7.08 -4.74 -1.43
CA GLU A 45 6.57 -5.70 -0.45
C GLU A 45 5.07 -5.55 -0.21
N LYS A 46 4.56 -4.30 -0.11
CA LYS A 46 3.13 -4.03 0.06
C LYS A 46 2.29 -4.47 -1.12
N ILE A 47 2.73 -4.16 -2.33
CA ILE A 47 2.07 -4.64 -3.55
C ILE A 47 2.10 -6.16 -3.61
N GLN A 48 3.26 -6.76 -3.33
CA GLN A 48 3.42 -8.21 -3.33
C GLN A 48 2.54 -8.90 -2.28
N SER A 49 2.26 -8.27 -1.13
CA SER A 49 1.33 -8.87 -0.16
C SER A 49 -0.09 -9.04 -0.69
N ILE A 50 -0.58 -8.08 -1.50
CA ILE A 50 -1.91 -8.17 -2.12
C ILE A 50 -1.92 -9.33 -3.13
N ILE A 51 -0.89 -9.40 -3.98
CA ILE A 51 -0.77 -10.43 -5.01
C ILE A 51 -0.67 -11.82 -4.39
N LYS A 52 0.18 -11.99 -3.36
CA LYS A 52 0.32 -13.27 -2.65
C LYS A 52 -0.99 -13.71 -2.00
N TYR A 53 -1.68 -12.80 -1.32
CA TYR A 53 -2.99 -13.10 -0.73
C TYR A 53 -3.99 -13.55 -1.78
N HIS A 54 -4.06 -12.86 -2.93
CA HIS A 54 -4.90 -13.27 -4.05
C HIS A 54 -4.55 -14.68 -4.56
N GLU A 55 -3.27 -14.99 -4.76
CA GLU A 55 -2.81 -16.32 -5.19
C GLU A 55 -3.15 -17.41 -4.17
N GLU A 56 -3.06 -17.12 -2.88
CA GLU A 56 -3.44 -18.05 -1.80
C GLU A 56 -4.93 -18.37 -1.82
N LEU A 57 -5.79 -17.36 -2.02
CA LEU A 57 -7.23 -17.58 -2.17
C LEU A 57 -7.58 -18.42 -3.40
N LEU A 58 -6.90 -18.20 -4.52
CA LEU A 58 -7.09 -19.01 -5.74
C LEU A 58 -6.74 -20.49 -5.51
N LYS A 59 -5.67 -20.77 -4.76
CA LYS A 59 -5.26 -22.14 -4.41
C LYS A 59 -6.26 -22.86 -3.50
N LYS A 60 -7.01 -22.11 -2.68
CA LYS A 60 -8.02 -22.66 -1.76
C LYS A 60 -9.33 -23.03 -2.46
N GLU A 61 -9.51 -22.67 -3.75
CA GLU A 61 -10.70 -22.97 -4.54
C GLU A 61 -12.03 -22.62 -3.83
N LEU A 62 -12.05 -21.48 -3.12
CA LEU A 62 -13.14 -21.06 -2.23
C LEU A 62 -14.46 -20.77 -2.95
N THR A 63 -14.44 -20.71 -4.28
CA THR A 63 -15.62 -20.53 -5.12
C THR A 63 -16.47 -21.80 -5.23
N LYS A 64 -15.95 -22.97 -4.85
CA LYS A 64 -16.70 -24.23 -4.83
C LYS A 64 -17.59 -24.30 -3.58
N GLU A 65 -18.81 -24.84 -3.73
CA GLU A 65 -19.76 -24.93 -2.60
C GLU A 65 -19.24 -25.77 -1.43
N GLU A 66 -18.43 -26.79 -1.71
CA GLU A 66 -17.80 -27.65 -0.69
C GLU A 66 -16.87 -26.88 0.25
N ASN A 67 -16.33 -25.73 -0.18
CA ASN A 67 -15.41 -24.89 0.58
C ASN A 67 -16.09 -23.70 1.24
N LYS A 68 -17.43 -23.69 1.35
CA LYS A 68 -18.20 -22.55 1.90
C LYS A 68 -17.73 -22.14 3.31
N ASN A 69 -17.47 -23.10 4.19
CA ASN A 69 -17.02 -22.79 5.56
C ASN A 69 -15.67 -22.06 5.55
N GLN A 70 -14.72 -22.54 4.75
CA GLN A 70 -13.41 -21.88 4.59
C GLN A 70 -13.56 -20.49 3.98
N ARG A 71 -14.48 -20.33 3.01
CA ARG A 71 -14.78 -19.02 2.43
C ARG A 71 -15.34 -18.04 3.45
N ASP A 72 -16.22 -18.51 4.34
CA ASP A 72 -16.79 -17.68 5.40
C ASP A 72 -15.72 -17.23 6.41
N GLU A 73 -14.79 -18.12 6.77
CA GLU A 73 -13.61 -17.79 7.59
C GLU A 73 -12.69 -16.76 6.90
N GLU A 74 -12.35 -16.99 5.64
CA GLU A 74 -11.50 -16.07 4.86
C GLU A 74 -12.14 -14.71 4.63
N LYS A 75 -13.47 -14.68 4.49
CA LYS A 75 -14.21 -13.43 4.42
C LYS A 75 -14.08 -12.63 5.72
N GLU A 76 -14.16 -13.29 6.88
CA GLU A 76 -13.98 -12.61 8.16
C GLU A 76 -12.54 -12.08 8.33
N ILE A 77 -11.54 -12.87 7.94
CA ILE A 77 -10.13 -12.45 7.94
C ILE A 77 -9.94 -11.25 7.00
N TYR A 78 -10.47 -11.33 5.78
CA TYR A 78 -10.37 -10.26 4.80
C TYR A 78 -10.97 -8.96 5.33
N ASP A 79 -12.20 -8.99 5.84
CA ASP A 79 -12.89 -7.81 6.35
C ASP A 79 -12.17 -7.18 7.56
N LYS A 80 -11.58 -8.00 8.45
CA LYS A 80 -10.90 -7.51 9.67
C LYS A 80 -9.47 -7.05 9.43
N GLU A 81 -8.70 -7.78 8.65
CA GLU A 81 -7.24 -7.61 8.60
C GLU A 81 -6.76 -6.97 7.29
N HIS A 82 -7.39 -7.30 6.16
CA HIS A 82 -6.82 -7.00 4.84
C HIS A 82 -7.54 -5.88 4.09
N LYS A 83 -8.87 -5.82 4.14
CA LYS A 83 -9.69 -4.94 3.30
C LYS A 83 -9.24 -3.48 3.37
N SER A 84 -9.22 -2.90 4.57
CA SER A 84 -8.83 -1.50 4.76
C SER A 84 -7.39 -1.24 4.32
N GLN A 85 -6.46 -2.09 4.74
CA GLN A 85 -5.04 -1.97 4.43
C GLN A 85 -4.77 -2.04 2.92
N PHE A 86 -5.39 -2.99 2.23
CA PHE A 86 -5.15 -3.22 0.82
C PHE A 86 -5.71 -2.10 -0.05
N TRP A 87 -6.92 -1.63 0.26
CA TRP A 87 -7.50 -0.47 -0.43
C TRP A 87 -6.70 0.81 -0.16
N GLN A 88 -6.16 0.99 1.05
CA GLN A 88 -5.24 2.10 1.33
C GLN A 88 -3.98 2.01 0.47
N ILE A 89 -3.33 0.84 0.40
CA ILE A 89 -2.15 0.63 -0.46
C ILE A 89 -2.47 0.99 -1.91
N GLN A 90 -3.61 0.53 -2.44
CA GLN A 90 -4.02 0.83 -3.81
C GLN A 90 -4.23 2.34 -4.04
N SER A 91 -4.83 3.05 -3.06
CA SER A 91 -5.14 4.47 -3.18
C SER A 91 -3.92 5.39 -3.24
N ILE A 92 -2.79 4.98 -2.64
CA ILE A 92 -1.56 5.78 -2.58
C ILE A 92 -0.59 5.51 -3.72
N ILE A 93 -0.87 4.54 -4.60
CA ILE A 93 -0.03 4.27 -5.78
C ILE A 93 -0.17 5.46 -6.74
N GLY A 94 0.94 6.12 -7.07
CA GLY A 94 0.95 7.25 -7.99
C GLY A 94 0.85 6.87 -9.47
N ASP A 95 1.27 5.64 -9.83
CA ASP A 95 1.24 5.14 -11.20
C ASP A 95 -0.15 4.60 -11.55
N ASP A 96 -0.81 5.16 -12.57
CA ASP A 96 -2.20 4.82 -12.89
C ASP A 96 -2.37 3.40 -13.42
N TYR A 97 -1.41 2.89 -14.19
CA TYR A 97 -1.45 1.53 -14.69
C TYR A 97 -1.38 0.52 -13.54
N LEU A 98 -0.39 0.67 -12.67
CA LEU A 98 -0.19 -0.19 -11.50
C LEU A 98 -1.36 -0.07 -10.53
N LYS A 99 -1.85 1.15 -10.30
CA LYS A 99 -3.06 1.42 -9.50
C LYS A 99 -4.27 0.63 -10.03
N GLN A 100 -4.46 0.56 -11.34
CA GLN A 100 -5.53 -0.22 -11.98
C GLN A 100 -5.30 -1.73 -11.86
N VAL A 101 -4.07 -2.21 -12.09
CA VAL A 101 -3.73 -3.63 -11.94
C VAL A 101 -4.01 -4.11 -10.51
N ILE A 102 -3.59 -3.35 -9.51
CA ILE A 102 -3.85 -3.68 -8.10
C ILE A 102 -5.33 -3.59 -7.77
N LYS A 103 -6.04 -2.59 -8.28
CA LYS A 103 -7.51 -2.51 -8.14
C LYS A 103 -8.19 -3.78 -8.65
N ASN A 104 -7.78 -4.29 -9.82
CA ASN A 104 -8.35 -5.51 -10.38
C ASN A 104 -8.12 -6.72 -9.46
N HIS A 105 -6.91 -6.87 -8.90
CA HIS A 105 -6.63 -7.92 -7.92
C HIS A 105 -7.54 -7.83 -6.68
N LEU A 106 -7.79 -6.63 -6.16
CA LEU A 106 -8.69 -6.44 -5.01
C LEU A 106 -10.13 -6.81 -5.32
N ILE A 107 -10.62 -6.46 -6.51
CA ILE A 107 -11.97 -6.83 -6.96
C ILE A 107 -12.09 -8.36 -7.08
N GLU A 108 -11.08 -9.04 -7.64
CA GLU A 108 -11.08 -10.50 -7.75
C GLU A 108 -11.03 -11.16 -6.36
N ILE A 109 -10.22 -10.66 -5.43
CA ILE A 109 -10.23 -11.11 -4.03
C ILE A 109 -11.64 -11.00 -3.44
N GLU A 110 -12.29 -9.84 -3.58
CA GLU A 110 -13.64 -9.61 -3.07
C GLU A 110 -14.67 -10.55 -3.72
N LYS A 111 -14.56 -10.83 -5.02
CA LYS A 111 -15.42 -11.81 -5.69
C LYS A 111 -15.25 -13.21 -5.09
N ILE A 112 -14.02 -13.61 -4.79
CA ILE A 112 -13.72 -14.91 -4.21
C ILE A 112 -14.30 -15.01 -2.79
N VAL A 113 -14.04 -14.03 -1.92
CA VAL A 113 -14.42 -14.11 -0.50
C VAL A 113 -15.87 -13.67 -0.24
N LEU A 114 -16.31 -12.55 -0.82
CA LEU A 114 -17.65 -11.98 -0.62
C LEU A 114 -18.70 -12.61 -1.54
N GLY A 115 -18.28 -13.11 -2.71
CA GLY A 115 -19.15 -13.51 -3.80
C GLY A 115 -19.44 -12.34 -4.76
N ASN A 116 -19.82 -12.69 -5.99
CA ASN A 116 -19.95 -11.73 -7.10
C ASN A 116 -20.90 -10.56 -6.82
N ASP A 117 -22.06 -10.82 -6.21
CA ASP A 117 -23.07 -9.77 -6.01
C ASP A 117 -22.61 -8.74 -4.97
N LYS A 118 -22.09 -9.21 -3.83
CA LYS A 118 -21.54 -8.33 -2.79
C LYS A 118 -20.31 -7.56 -3.26
N ALA A 119 -19.43 -8.20 -4.03
CA ALA A 119 -18.27 -7.51 -4.60
C ALA A 119 -18.68 -6.36 -5.52
N LYS A 120 -19.72 -6.57 -6.35
CA LYS A 120 -20.29 -5.50 -7.20
C LYS A 120 -20.88 -4.36 -6.36
N GLU A 121 -21.64 -4.67 -5.30
CA GLU A 121 -22.19 -3.65 -4.41
C GLU A 121 -21.09 -2.79 -3.77
N GLU A 122 -20.01 -3.41 -3.30
CA GLU A 122 -18.86 -2.69 -2.75
C GLU A 122 -18.14 -1.83 -3.79
N GLU A 123 -18.03 -2.31 -5.04
CA GLU A 123 -17.49 -1.52 -6.14
C GLU A 123 -18.36 -0.30 -6.46
N ILE A 124 -19.69 -0.46 -6.50
CA ILE A 124 -20.62 0.66 -6.69
C ILE A 124 -20.42 1.71 -5.60
N LYS A 125 -20.41 1.32 -4.32
CA LYS A 125 -20.20 2.25 -3.19
C LYS A 125 -18.90 3.03 -3.33
N ARG A 126 -17.82 2.39 -3.76
CA ARG A 126 -16.51 3.06 -3.97
C ARG A 126 -16.56 4.05 -5.13
N LEU A 127 -17.21 3.68 -6.24
CA LEU A 127 -17.36 4.57 -7.40
C LEU A 127 -18.23 5.77 -7.07
N GLU A 128 -19.32 5.58 -6.32
CA GLU A 128 -20.16 6.67 -5.83
C GLU A 128 -19.38 7.64 -4.95
N ALA A 129 -18.57 7.13 -4.01
CA ALA A 129 -17.72 7.96 -3.17
C ALA A 129 -16.69 8.77 -4.00
N GLN A 130 -16.12 8.17 -5.05
CA GLN A 130 -15.21 8.88 -5.96
C GLN A 130 -15.93 9.98 -6.75
N ILE A 131 -17.13 9.71 -7.26
CA ILE A 131 -17.95 10.70 -7.95
C ILE A 131 -18.29 11.87 -7.01
N GLU A 132 -18.63 11.59 -5.75
CA GLU A 132 -18.91 12.63 -4.76
C GLU A 132 -17.70 13.52 -4.50
N GLN A 133 -16.50 12.94 -4.40
CA GLN A 133 -15.25 13.70 -4.24
C GLN A 133 -14.95 14.58 -5.45
N LEU A 134 -15.17 14.09 -6.66
CA LEU A 134 -14.92 14.84 -7.90
C LEU A 134 -15.91 15.99 -8.14
N ARG A 135 -17.07 15.95 -7.48
CA ARG A 135 -18.10 17.00 -7.58
C ARG A 135 -17.89 18.16 -6.60
N LYS A 136 -17.02 18.00 -5.60
CA LYS A 136 -16.66 19.04 -4.61
C LYS A 136 -15.56 19.94 -5.15
#